data_AF-A0A2N9MZA5-F1
#
_entry.id   AF-A0A2N9MZA5-F1
#
_cell.length_a   1.000
_cell.length_b   1.000
_cell.length_c   1.000
_cell.angle_alpha   90.00
_cell.angle_beta   90.00
_cell.angle_gamma   90.00
#
_symmetry.space_group_name_H-M   'P 1'
#
loop_
_entity.id
_entity.type
_entity.pdbx_description
1 polymer ?
#
loop_
_entity_poly.entity_id
_entity_poly.type
_entity_poly.pdbx_seq_one_letter_code
_entity_poly.pdbx_strand_id
1 'polypeptide(L)'
;MSYANVFVTEPTRAAVLDGFKKRHIYAATDNILADVRSGAYMMGDAFSSSTKPSLQVRFEGTGPFAKVSIVKDGAYVYMTEPKSAKVDFSWRDEAATPGKTSYYYVRGEQANGEVVWASPMWITYTGR
;
A
#
# COMPACT_ATOMS: atom_id res chain seq x y z
N MET A 1 11.21 16.02 6.09
CA MET A 1 10.43 16.05 7.35
C MET A 1 9.60 14.79 7.36
N SER A 2 9.64 13.97 8.42
CA SER A 2 8.95 12.68 8.41
C SER A 2 7.55 12.74 9.03
N TYR A 3 6.63 11.97 8.46
CA TYR A 3 5.23 11.91 8.83
C TYR A 3 4.78 10.47 9.10
N ALA A 4 3.91 10.33 10.09
CA ALA A 4 3.06 9.15 10.28
C ALA A 4 1.61 9.59 10.03
N ASN A 5 0.99 9.03 9.00
CA ASN A 5 -0.30 9.45 8.51
C ASN A 5 -1.33 8.35 8.77
N VAL A 6 -2.52 8.73 9.23
CA VAL A 6 -3.62 7.80 9.53
C VAL A 6 -4.82 8.19 8.69
N PHE A 7 -5.39 7.23 7.97
CA PHE A 7 -6.65 7.41 7.27
C PHE A 7 -7.80 7.34 8.28
N VAL A 8 -8.64 8.36 8.26
CA VAL A 8 -9.78 8.50 9.16
C VAL A 8 -10.98 9.00 8.36
N THR A 9 -12.18 8.59 8.76
CA THR A 9 -13.43 9.09 8.16
C THR A 9 -13.74 10.51 8.61
N GLU A 10 -13.26 10.90 9.80
CA GLU A 10 -13.51 12.19 10.44
C GLU A 10 -12.32 12.59 11.32
N PRO A 11 -12.06 13.90 11.55
CA PRO A 11 -10.96 14.38 12.38
C PRO A 11 -11.28 14.30 13.88
N THR A 12 -11.72 13.12 14.35
CA THR A 12 -12.06 12.88 15.76
C THR A 12 -11.10 11.88 16.39
N ARG A 13 -10.91 11.98 17.72
CA ARG A 13 -10.09 11.01 18.47
C ARG A 13 -10.53 9.56 18.25
N ALA A 14 -11.85 9.34 18.21
CA ALA A 14 -12.41 8.00 18.01
C ALA A 14 -12.04 7.43 16.63
N ALA A 15 -12.18 8.22 15.57
CA ALA A 15 -11.83 7.82 14.20
C ALA A 15 -10.32 7.59 14.04
N VAL A 16 -9.48 8.43 14.65
CA VAL A 16 -8.01 8.22 14.68
C VAL A 16 -7.65 6.90 15.34
N LEU A 17 -8.23 6.59 16.51
CA LEU A 17 -7.97 5.32 17.20
C LEU A 17 -8.47 4.11 16.41
N ASP A 18 -9.58 4.23 15.68
CA ASP A 18 -10.07 3.19 14.79
C ASP A 18 -9.10 2.94 13.62
N GLY A 19 -8.65 3.99 12.95
CA GLY A 19 -7.65 3.91 11.88
C GLY A 19 -6.35 3.25 12.35
N PHE A 20 -5.90 3.57 13.58
CA PHE A 20 -4.75 2.88 14.19
C PHE A 20 -4.99 1.38 14.41
N LYS A 21 -6.15 1.01 14.98
CA LYS A 21 -6.50 -0.41 15.21
C LYS A 21 -6.59 -1.21 13.92
N LYS A 22 -7.12 -0.60 12.86
CA LYS A 22 -7.22 -1.20 11.52
C LYS A 22 -5.90 -1.12 10.72
N ARG A 23 -4.88 -0.45 11.25
CA ARG A 23 -3.59 -0.20 10.58
C ARG A 23 -3.74 0.55 9.26
N HIS A 24 -4.75 1.42 9.15
CA HIS A 24 -4.95 2.30 8.00
C HIS A 24 -3.95 3.47 8.04
N ILE A 25 -2.67 3.13 7.97
CA ILE A 25 -1.54 4.01 8.28
C ILE A 25 -0.53 3.93 7.15
N TYR A 26 0.20 5.01 6.92
CA TYR A 26 1.45 4.97 6.16
C TYR A 26 2.46 5.95 6.76
N ALA A 27 3.74 5.70 6.50
CA ALA A 27 4.81 6.61 6.89
C ALA A 27 5.51 7.16 5.65
N ALA A 28 5.90 8.43 5.70
CA ALA A 28 6.62 9.12 4.63
C ALA A 28 7.71 10.01 5.21
N THR A 29 8.83 10.19 4.51
CA THR A 29 9.92 11.09 4.94
C THR A 29 9.87 12.48 4.31
N ASP A 30 8.86 12.70 3.46
CA ASP A 30 8.45 13.99 2.90
C ASP A 30 6.90 14.06 2.78
N ASN A 31 6.35 15.17 2.26
CA ASN A 31 4.92 15.38 1.99
C ASN A 31 4.43 14.48 0.85
N ILE A 32 4.40 13.18 1.10
CA ILE A 32 3.95 12.17 0.15
C ILE A 32 2.57 11.69 0.59
N LEU A 33 1.62 11.68 -0.33
CA LEU A 33 0.32 11.03 -0.16
C LEU A 33 0.42 9.60 -0.66
N ALA A 34 -0.17 8.68 0.10
CA ALA A 34 -0.24 7.27 -0.28
C ALA A 34 -1.63 6.68 -0.05
N ASP A 35 -2.21 6.11 -1.10
CA ASP A 35 -3.44 5.33 -1.08
C ASP A 35 -3.19 4.02 -1.83
N VAL A 36 -3.29 2.89 -1.12
CA VAL A 36 -3.16 1.56 -1.70
C VAL A 36 -4.42 0.77 -1.39
N ARG A 37 -5.05 0.26 -2.44
CA ARG A 37 -6.33 -0.44 -2.35
C ARG A 37 -6.30 -1.82 -2.98
N SER A 38 -7.26 -2.64 -2.57
CA SER A 38 -7.60 -3.90 -3.21
C SER A 38 -9.12 -4.01 -3.28
N GLY A 39 -9.71 -3.53 -4.37
CA GLY A 39 -11.16 -3.44 -4.50
C GLY A 39 -11.77 -2.51 -3.45
N ALA A 40 -12.58 -3.06 -2.54
CA ALA A 40 -13.20 -2.31 -1.44
C ALA A 40 -12.30 -2.14 -0.20
N TYR A 41 -11.17 -2.85 -0.16
CA TYR A 41 -10.24 -2.85 0.97
C TYR A 41 -9.09 -1.87 0.72
N MET A 42 -8.42 -1.46 1.79
CA MET A 42 -7.26 -0.58 1.75
C MET A 42 -6.10 -1.08 2.61
N MET A 43 -4.94 -0.45 2.44
CA MET A 43 -3.75 -0.72 3.26
C MET A 43 -4.07 -0.82 4.75
N GLY A 44 -3.58 -1.87 5.40
CA GLY A 44 -3.89 -2.24 6.79
C GLY A 44 -4.90 -3.37 6.95
N ASP A 45 -5.80 -3.54 5.97
CA ASP A 45 -6.89 -4.52 6.04
C ASP A 45 -6.40 -5.96 6.00
N ALA A 46 -7.21 -6.84 6.60
CA ALA A 46 -7.08 -8.28 6.51
C ALA A 46 -8.40 -8.87 5.98
N PHE A 47 -8.36 -9.59 4.86
CA PHE A 47 -9.57 -10.10 4.20
C PHE A 47 -9.30 -11.34 3.34
N SER A 48 -10.38 -11.99 2.92
CA SER A 48 -10.35 -13.12 2.00
C SER A 48 -10.89 -12.72 0.61
N SER A 49 -10.30 -13.28 -0.44
CA SER A 49 -10.72 -13.04 -1.83
C SER A 49 -10.81 -14.35 -2.61
N SER A 50 -11.92 -14.54 -3.34
CA SER A 50 -12.11 -15.62 -4.30
C SER A 50 -11.29 -15.46 -5.58
N THR A 51 -10.86 -14.23 -5.86
CA THR A 51 -10.01 -13.90 -7.03
C THR A 51 -8.58 -13.62 -6.60
N LYS A 52 -7.62 -13.85 -7.52
CA LYS A 52 -6.21 -13.53 -7.26
C LYS A 52 -6.08 -12.06 -6.79
N PRO A 53 -5.29 -11.79 -5.73
CA PRO A 53 -5.12 -10.44 -5.18
C PRO A 53 -4.69 -9.43 -6.24
N SER A 54 -5.32 -8.25 -6.21
CA SER A 54 -4.94 -7.10 -7.03
C SER A 54 -4.76 -5.87 -6.18
N LEU A 55 -3.76 -5.05 -6.48
CA LEU A 55 -3.44 -3.83 -5.77
C LEU A 55 -3.55 -2.64 -6.73
N GLN A 56 -4.31 -1.62 -6.32
CA GLN A 56 -4.32 -0.30 -6.93
C GLN A 56 -3.41 0.60 -6.10
N VAL A 57 -2.38 1.15 -6.72
CA VAL A 57 -1.35 1.95 -6.04
C VAL A 57 -1.45 3.39 -6.52
N ARG A 58 -1.67 4.32 -5.60
CA ARG A 58 -1.67 5.75 -5.87
C ARG A 58 -0.75 6.49 -4.92
N PHE A 59 0.35 7.02 -5.44
CA PHE A 59 1.25 7.90 -4.70
C PHE A 59 1.33 9.27 -5.37
N GLU A 60 1.35 10.32 -4.54
CA GLU A 60 1.61 11.70 -4.97
C GLU A 60 2.70 12.27 -4.08
N GLY A 61 3.89 12.44 -4.65
CA GLY A 61 5.05 12.98 -3.95
C GLY A 61 5.31 14.44 -4.33
N THR A 62 6.23 15.05 -3.60
CA THR A 62 6.80 16.39 -3.86
C THR A 62 7.76 16.44 -5.05
N GLY A 63 8.10 15.28 -5.63
CA GLY A 63 9.13 15.07 -6.62
C GLY A 63 9.05 13.66 -7.23
N PRO A 64 9.83 13.35 -8.29
CA PRO A 64 9.64 12.13 -9.05
C PRO A 64 10.02 10.88 -8.27
N PHE A 65 9.17 9.86 -8.33
CA PHE A 65 9.48 8.51 -7.84
C PHE A 65 10.50 7.84 -8.76
N ALA A 66 11.69 7.58 -8.23
CA ALA A 66 12.70 6.77 -8.88
C ALA A 66 12.27 5.30 -8.92
N LYS A 67 11.60 4.84 -7.86
CA LYS A 67 11.21 3.43 -7.72
C LYS A 67 9.94 3.28 -6.91
N VAL A 68 9.03 2.43 -7.40
CA VAL A 68 7.89 1.93 -6.62
C VAL A 68 7.88 0.42 -6.68
N SER A 69 7.71 -0.22 -5.53
CA SER A 69 7.83 -1.67 -5.40
C SER A 69 6.70 -2.25 -4.57
N ILE A 70 6.23 -3.44 -4.98
CA ILE A 70 5.28 -4.25 -4.21
C ILE A 70 6.07 -5.40 -3.60
N VAL A 71 5.92 -5.56 -2.29
CA VAL A 71 6.55 -6.63 -1.51
C VAL A 71 5.47 -7.58 -1.04
N LYS A 72 5.65 -8.87 -1.32
CA LYS A 72 4.80 -9.98 -0.85
C LYS A 72 5.64 -10.89 0.04
N ASP A 73 5.20 -11.13 1.26
CA ASP A 73 5.88 -12.04 2.20
C ASP A 73 7.39 -11.73 2.37
N GLY A 74 7.77 -10.46 2.29
CA GLY A 74 9.17 -9.99 2.36
C GLY A 74 9.95 -10.05 1.05
N ALA A 75 9.40 -10.60 -0.02
CA ALA A 75 10.01 -10.65 -1.34
C ALA A 75 9.46 -9.56 -2.28
N TYR A 76 10.34 -8.90 -3.04
CA TYR A 76 9.95 -7.96 -4.08
C TYR A 76 9.33 -8.71 -5.26
N VAL A 77 8.03 -8.54 -5.48
CA VAL A 77 7.28 -9.25 -6.54
C VAL A 77 6.96 -8.36 -7.74
N TYR A 78 7.06 -7.04 -7.57
CA TYR A 78 6.90 -6.08 -8.66
C TYR A 78 7.72 -4.84 -8.36
N MET A 79 8.26 -4.23 -9.42
CA MET A 79 9.03 -3.00 -9.36
C MET A 79 8.81 -2.21 -10.64
N THR A 80 8.67 -0.91 -10.50
CA THR A 80 8.59 0.04 -11.61
C THR A 80 9.38 1.29 -11.31
N GLU A 81 9.79 2.01 -12.35
CA GLU A 81 10.51 3.27 -12.29
C GLU A 81 9.69 4.37 -12.98
N PRO A 82 8.69 4.95 -12.31
CA PRO A 82 7.74 5.87 -12.96
C PRO A 82 8.40 7.16 -13.45
N LYS A 83 9.47 7.61 -12.78
CA LYS A 83 10.17 8.88 -13.05
C LYS A 83 9.20 10.08 -13.08
N SER A 84 8.14 9.98 -12.28
CA SER A 84 7.03 10.93 -12.19
C SER A 84 6.68 11.15 -10.73
N ALA A 85 6.24 12.35 -10.37
CA ALA A 85 5.78 12.68 -9.01
C ALA A 85 4.41 12.06 -8.69
N LYS A 86 3.65 11.69 -9.72
CA LYS A 86 2.38 10.99 -9.62
C LYS A 86 2.52 9.57 -10.12
N VAL A 87 2.05 8.64 -9.32
CA VAL A 87 2.04 7.20 -9.60
C VAL A 87 0.61 6.73 -9.46
N ASP A 88 0.05 6.17 -10.53
CA ASP A 88 -1.23 5.46 -10.51
C ASP A 88 -1.09 4.22 -11.39
N PHE A 89 -1.11 3.03 -10.77
CA PHE A 89 -1.10 1.78 -11.51
C PHE A 89 -1.84 0.68 -10.75
N SER A 90 -2.20 -0.37 -11.47
CA SER A 90 -2.74 -1.60 -10.91
C SER A 90 -1.79 -2.76 -11.15
N TRP A 91 -1.67 -3.65 -10.17
CA TRP A 91 -0.90 -4.88 -10.26
C TRP A 91 -1.74 -6.05 -9.74
N ARG A 92 -1.53 -7.24 -10.30
CA ARG A 92 -2.22 -8.47 -9.90
C ARG A 92 -1.19 -9.55 -9.60
N ASP A 93 -1.38 -10.25 -8.48
CA ASP A 93 -0.53 -11.37 -8.11
C ASP A 93 -0.91 -12.63 -8.89
N GLU A 94 -0.32 -12.80 -10.07
CA GLU A 94 -0.55 -14.00 -10.89
C GLU A 94 0.00 -15.29 -10.24
N ALA A 95 0.93 -15.17 -9.29
CA ALA A 95 1.55 -16.27 -8.56
C ALA A 95 0.89 -16.54 -7.19
N ALA A 96 -0.30 -15.99 -6.93
CA ALA A 96 -1.04 -16.27 -5.71
C ALA A 96 -1.51 -17.74 -5.66
N THR A 97 -1.26 -18.40 -4.53
CA THR A 97 -1.64 -19.79 -4.29
C THR A 97 -2.97 -19.85 -3.51
N PRO A 98 -3.99 -20.58 -3.99
CA PRO A 98 -5.22 -20.79 -3.24
C PRO A 98 -4.97 -21.38 -1.86
N GLY A 99 -5.75 -20.96 -0.86
CA GLY A 99 -5.63 -21.37 0.53
C GLY A 99 -4.51 -20.69 1.33
N LYS A 100 -3.71 -19.83 0.71
CA LYS A 100 -2.61 -19.11 1.39
C LYS A 100 -3.00 -17.68 1.73
N THR A 101 -2.70 -17.27 2.97
CA THR A 101 -2.64 -15.86 3.37
C THR A 101 -1.25 -15.33 3.08
N SER A 102 -1.16 -14.26 2.29
CA SER A 102 0.09 -13.52 2.05
C SER A 102 -0.10 -12.06 2.48
N TYR A 103 0.96 -11.41 2.93
CA TYR A 103 0.91 -9.97 3.21
C TYR A 103 1.59 -9.18 2.12
N TYR A 104 0.96 -8.08 1.72
CA TYR A 104 1.39 -7.21 0.63
C TYR A 104 1.54 -5.79 1.13
N TYR A 105 2.67 -5.15 0.86
CA TYR A 105 2.83 -3.72 1.10
C TYR A 105 3.57 -3.06 -0.04
N VAL A 106 3.43 -1.74 -0.12
CA VAL A 106 3.98 -0.94 -1.22
C VAL A 106 4.97 0.06 -0.64
N ARG A 107 6.14 0.13 -1.27
CA ARG A 107 7.20 1.08 -0.97
C ARG A 107 7.44 1.98 -2.17
N GLY A 108 7.48 3.29 -1.94
CA GLY A 108 7.91 4.28 -2.91
C GLY A 108 9.21 4.94 -2.48
N GLU A 109 10.06 5.28 -3.44
CA GLU A 109 11.30 6.03 -3.26
C GLU A 109 11.41 7.10 -4.33
N GLN A 110 11.55 8.35 -3.90
CA GLN A 110 11.78 9.52 -4.74
C GLN A 110 13.25 9.63 -5.14
N ALA A 111 13.53 10.35 -6.23
CA ALA A 111 14.89 10.50 -6.77
C ALA A 111 15.88 11.17 -5.81
N ASN A 112 15.38 11.91 -4.82
CA ASN A 112 16.17 12.54 -3.75
C ASN A 112 16.37 11.61 -2.53
N GLY A 113 15.90 10.36 -2.57
CA GLY A 113 16.03 9.38 -1.49
C GLY A 113 14.89 9.39 -0.47
N GLU A 114 13.91 10.29 -0.61
CA GLU A 114 12.73 10.31 0.27
C GLU A 114 11.83 9.10 0.00
N VAL A 115 11.25 8.52 1.04
CA VAL A 115 10.55 7.24 0.99
C VAL A 115 9.13 7.33 1.53
N VAL A 116 8.28 6.42 1.04
CA VAL A 116 6.94 6.17 1.57
C VAL A 116 6.69 4.67 1.73
N TRP A 117 6.07 4.28 2.83
CA TRP A 117 5.73 2.90 3.18
C TRP A 117 4.26 2.82 3.57
N ALA A 118 3.47 2.14 2.75
CA ALA A 118 2.07 1.82 3.04
C ALA A 118 1.98 0.63 4.01
N SER A 119 1.00 0.63 4.93
CA SER A 119 0.77 -0.53 5.79
C SER A 119 0.45 -1.78 4.98
N PRO A 120 0.85 -2.99 5.45
CA PRO A 120 0.53 -4.20 4.72
C PRO A 120 -0.98 -4.48 4.67
N MET A 121 -1.42 -5.15 3.61
CA MET A 121 -2.69 -5.87 3.57
C MET A 121 -2.43 -7.35 3.70
N TRP A 122 -3.24 -8.04 4.50
CA TRP A 122 -3.22 -9.49 4.64
C TRP A 122 -4.35 -10.09 3.80
N ILE A 123 -4.00 -10.78 2.73
CA ILE A 123 -4.98 -11.28 1.77
C ILE A 123 -4.92 -12.80 1.73
N THR A 124 -6.04 -13.43 2.10
CA THR A 124 -6.25 -14.87 1.95
C THR A 124 -6.90 -15.16 0.60
N TYR A 125 -6.15 -15.72 -0.35
CA TYR A 125 -6.71 -16.11 -1.64
C TYR A 125 -7.39 -17.47 -1.51
N THR A 126 -8.73 -17.54 -1.61
CA THR A 126 -9.48 -18.79 -1.45
C THR A 126 -9.54 -19.62 -2.73
N GLY A 127 -9.45 -18.97 -3.90
CA GLY A 127 -9.54 -19.64 -5.22
C GLY A 127 -10.86 -20.36 -5.48
N ARG A 128 -11.90 -20.04 -4.71
CA ARG A 128 -13.26 -20.56 -4.80
C ARG A 128 -14.23 -19.41 -4.66
#